data_AF-A0A0C2GAC5-F1
#
_entry.id   AF-A0A0C2GAC5-F1
#
_cell.length_a   1.000
_cell.length_b   1.000
_cell.length_c   1.000
_cell.angle_alpha   90.00
_cell.angle_beta   90.00
_cell.angle_gamma   90.00
#
_symmetry.space_group_name_H-M   'P 1'
#
loop_
_entity.id
_entity.type
_entity.pdbx_description
1 polymer ?
#
loop_
_entity_poly.entity_id
_entity_poly.type
_entity_poly.pdbx_seq_one_letter_code
_entity_poly.pdbx_strand_id
1 'polypeptide(L)' 'MEATCNNKKLKVIIEDNMTSDPTISKRAIQKAAEEKLLGKFNVICAKGDFTYIAYTETYCQASNEDVTCYAFKPI' A
#
# COMPACT_ATOMS: atom_id res chain seq x y z
N MET A 1 -14.10 -7.73 -9.54
CA MET A 1 -14.30 -7.22 -8.17
C MET A 1 -12.95 -7.34 -7.49
N GLU A 2 -12.19 -6.25 -7.35
CA GLU A 2 -10.81 -6.32 -6.80
C GLU A 2 -10.89 -6.59 -5.30
N ALA A 3 -10.75 -7.87 -4.92
CA ALA A 3 -10.78 -8.32 -3.52
C ALA A 3 -9.62 -7.76 -2.66
N THR A 4 -8.70 -7.03 -3.27
CA THR A 4 -7.47 -6.53 -2.65
C THR A 4 -7.50 -5.04 -2.33
N CYS A 5 -8.60 -4.33 -2.61
CA CYS A 5 -8.70 -2.90 -2.29
C CYS A 5 -10.11 -2.44 -1.93
N ASN A 6 -10.26 -1.88 -0.72
CA ASN A 6 -11.51 -1.30 -0.23
C ASN A 6 -11.47 0.22 -0.06
N ASN A 7 -10.31 0.85 -0.31
CA ASN A 7 -10.15 2.30 -0.20
C ASN A 7 -9.50 2.89 -1.47
N LYS A 8 -10.32 3.56 -2.29
CA LYS A 8 -9.88 4.19 -3.54
C LYS A 8 -8.84 5.30 -3.34
N LYS A 9 -8.94 6.07 -2.24
CA LYS A 9 -7.94 7.12 -1.94
C LYS A 9 -6.58 6.48 -1.64
N LEU A 10 -6.57 5.38 -0.90
CA LEU A 10 -5.35 4.63 -0.61
C LEU A 10 -4.75 4.04 -1.89
N LYS A 11 -5.58 3.56 -2.83
CA LYS A 11 -5.12 3.10 -4.15
C LYS A 11 -4.32 4.19 -4.89
N VAL A 12 -4.90 5.38 -5.01
CA VAL A 12 -4.26 6.53 -5.68
C VAL A 12 -2.96 6.91 -4.98
N ILE A 13 -2.93 6.90 -3.64
CA ILE A 13 -1.70 7.18 -2.89
C ILE A 13 -0.61 6.15 -3.18
N ILE A 14 -0.97 4.87 -3.25
CA ILE A 14 -0.03 3.81 -3.62
C ILE A 14 0.52 4.09 -5.02
N GLU A 15 -0.35 4.21 -6.02
CA GLU A 15 0.03 4.41 -7.43
C GLU A 15 0.90 5.67 -7.64
N ASP A 16 0.55 6.80 -7.00
CA ASP A 16 1.27 8.07 -7.11
C ASP A 16 2.68 8.04 -6.47
N ASN A 17 2.92 7.14 -5.52
CA ASN A 17 4.13 7.12 -4.69
C ASN A 17 4.96 5.83 -4.86
N MET A 18 4.58 4.97 -5.80
CA MET A 18 5.35 3.78 -6.15
C MET A 18 6.53 4.12 -7.07
N THR A 19 7.64 3.43 -6.84
CA THR A 19 8.84 3.46 -7.68
C THR A 19 9.24 2.02 -8.02
N SER A 20 10.32 1.84 -8.76
CA SER A 20 10.91 0.52 -9.03
C SER A 20 11.68 -0.06 -7.83
N ASP A 21 11.80 0.67 -6.72
CA ASP A 21 12.43 0.20 -5.49
C ASP A 21 11.37 0.01 -4.37
N PRO A 22 11.17 -1.21 -3.84
CA PRO A 22 10.17 -1.47 -2.81
C PRO A 22 10.47 -0.78 -1.47
N THR A 23 11.74 -0.52 -1.15
CA THR A 23 12.16 0.18 0.07
C THR A 23 11.85 1.67 0.01
N ILE A 24 12.02 2.28 -1.17
CA ILE A 24 11.63 3.68 -1.40
C ILE A 24 10.10 3.77 -1.42
N SER A 25 9.44 2.89 -2.20
CA SER A 25 7.98 2.87 -2.36
C SER A 25 7.27 2.77 -1.02
N LYS A 26 7.63 1.79 -0.17
CA LYS A 26 6.93 1.59 1.12
C LYS A 26 7.01 2.82 2.04
N ARG A 27 8.16 3.52 2.07
CA ARG A 27 8.35 4.73 2.88
C ARG A 27 7.57 5.91 2.33
N ALA A 28 7.58 6.09 1.00
CA ALA A 28 6.85 7.18 0.33
C ALA A 28 5.33 7.02 0.50
N ILE A 29 4.82 5.82 0.24
CA ILE A 29 3.39 5.49 0.41
C ILE A 29 2.95 5.63 1.86
N GLN A 30 3.73 5.13 2.82
CA GLN A 30 3.41 5.27 4.24
C GLN A 30 3.26 6.74 4.59
N LYS A 31 4.29 7.56 4.32
CA LYS A 31 4.28 8.98 4.65
C LYS A 31 3.07 9.70 4.01
N ALA A 32 2.83 9.47 2.72
CA ALA A 32 1.72 10.09 2.00
C ALA A 32 0.35 9.64 2.53
N ALA A 33 0.21 8.37 2.93
CA ALA A 33 -1.02 7.84 3.53
C ALA A 33 -1.29 8.46 4.90
N GLU A 34 -0.26 8.57 5.75
CA GLU A 34 -0.39 9.18 7.07
C GLU A 34 -0.76 10.67 6.98
N GLU A 35 -0.17 11.40 6.03
CA GLU A 35 -0.46 12.82 5.79
C GLU A 35 -1.87 13.05 5.21
N LYS A 36 -2.31 12.24 4.23
CA LYS A 36 -3.58 12.44 3.52
C LYS A 36 -4.79 11.79 4.19
N LEU A 37 -4.61 10.69 4.92
CA LEU A 37 -5.69 9.92 5.54
C LEU A 37 -5.72 10.03 7.07
N LEU A 38 -4.80 10.79 7.68
CA LEU A 38 -4.75 11.10 9.12
C LEU A 38 -4.84 9.83 9.99
N GLY A 39 -3.84 8.97 9.88
CA GLY A 39 -3.74 7.75 10.69
C GLY A 39 -2.45 7.00 10.39
N LYS A 40 -2.08 6.02 11.22
CA LYS A 40 -0.89 5.20 10.96
C LYS A 40 -1.18 4.12 9.92
N PHE A 41 -0.26 3.93 8.99
CA PHE A 41 -0.38 2.89 7.96
C PHE A 41 0.87 2.02 7.93
N ASN A 42 0.64 0.72 7.72
CA ASN A 42 1.69 -0.23 7.41
C ASN A 42 1.69 -0.46 5.90
N VAL A 43 2.88 -0.49 5.30
CA VAL A 43 3.06 -0.71 3.87
C VAL A 43 4.11 -1.78 3.64
N ILE A 44 3.74 -2.80 2.85
CA ILE A 44 4.61 -3.89 2.41
C ILE A 44 4.75 -3.76 0.90
N CYS A 45 5.97 -3.73 0.39
CA CYS A 45 6.23 -3.72 -1.05
C CYS A 45 7.26 -4.80 -1.38
N ALA A 46 7.05 -5.53 -2.48
CA ALA A 46 7.95 -6.58 -2.95
C ALA A 46 7.97 -6.67 -4.47
N LYS A 47 9.06 -7.20 -5.04
CA LYS A 47 9.20 -7.44 -6.49
C LYS A 47 8.74 -8.83 -6.95
N GLY A 48 8.28 -9.65 -6.02
CA GLY A 48 7.82 -11.00 -6.28
C GLY A 48 6.71 -11.36 -5.32
N ASP A 49 6.34 -12.64 -5.32
CA ASP A 49 5.22 -13.09 -4.51
C ASP A 49 5.53 -13.06 -3.02
N PHE A 50 4.56 -12.57 -2.26
CA PHE A 50 4.55 -12.65 -0.81
C PHE A 50 3.13 -12.94 -0.35
N THR A 51 3.02 -13.65 0.78
CA THR A 51 1.75 -13.89 1.43
C THR A 51 1.77 -13.23 2.80
N TYR A 52 0.69 -12.56 3.15
CA TYR A 52 0.57 -11.83 4.40
C TYR A 52 -0.88 -11.83 4.88
N ILE A 53 -1.07 -11.98 6.19
CA ILE A 53 -2.39 -11.90 6.84
C ILE A 53 -2.39 -10.65 7.71
N ALA A 54 -3.39 -9.79 7.52
CA ALA A 54 -3.57 -8.56 8.26
C ALA A 54 -4.98 -8.48 8.83
N TYR A 55 -5.12 -8.13 10.11
CA TYR A 55 -6.39 -7.71 10.68
C TYR A 55 -6.53 -6.20 10.47
N THR A 56 -7.40 -5.82 9.54
CA THR A 56 -7.55 -4.41 9.12
C THR A 56 -8.94 -4.16 8.53
N GLU A 57 -9.47 -2.97 8.77
CA GLU A 57 -10.70 -2.49 8.12
C GLU A 57 -10.41 -1.70 6.84
N THR A 58 -9.20 -1.19 6.66
CA THR A 58 -8.84 -0.31 5.52
C THR A 58 -7.56 -0.83 4.88
N TYR A 59 -7.67 -1.28 3.63
CA TYR A 59 -6.55 -1.83 2.89
C TYR A 59 -6.65 -1.57 1.39
N CYS A 60 -5.49 -1.57 0.74
CA CYS A 60 -5.40 -1.56 -0.71
C CYS A 60 -4.09 -2.18 -1.18
N GLN A 61 -4.17 -2.93 -2.27
CA GLN A 61 -3.02 -3.41 -3.05
C GLN A 61 -3.01 -2.72 -4.41
N ALA A 62 -1.83 -2.30 -4.86
CA ALA A 62 -1.59 -1.92 -6.24
C ALA A 62 -0.20 -2.40 -6.69
N SER A 63 -0.06 -2.58 -7.99
CA SER A 63 1.16 -3.09 -8.62
C SER A 63 1.56 -2.18 -9.77
N ASN A 64 2.85 -1.93 -9.92
CA ASN A 64 3.45 -1.39 -11.14
C ASN A 64 4.18 -2.53 -11.89
N GLU A 65 4.99 -2.20 -12.90
CA GLU A 65 5.68 -3.21 -13.73
C GLU A 65 6.60 -4.16 -12.91
N ASP A 66 7.18 -3.68 -11.81
CA ASP A 66 8.21 -4.41 -11.06
C ASP A 66 7.86 -4.69 -9.60
N VAL A 67 6.99 -3.89 -8.98
CA VAL A 67 6.75 -3.86 -7.54
C VAL A 67 5.25 -3.97 -7.28
N THR A 68 4.88 -4.83 -6.33
CA THR A 68 3.55 -4.87 -5.75
C THR A 68 3.60 -4.33 -4.34
N CYS A 69 2.74 -3.36 -4.03
CA CYS A 69 2.61 -2.75 -2.71
C CYS A 69 1.23 -3.01 -2.12
N TYR A 70 1.21 -3.36 -0.85
CA TYR A 70 0.02 -3.52 -0.02
C TYR A 70 0.10 -2.56 1.17
N ALA A 71 -0.88 -1.65 1.27
CA ALA A 71 -1.00 -0.71 2.37
C ALA A 71 -2.27 -1.01 3.17
N PHE A 72 -2.16 -0.96 4.50
CA PHE A 72 -3.29 -1.20 5.39
C PHE A 72 -3.16 -0.44 6.70
N LYS A 73 -4.30 -0.14 7.32
CA LYS A 73 -4.37 0.48 8.65
C LYS A 73 -4.51 -0.62 9.72
N PRO A 74 -3.53 -0.83 10.61
CA PRO A 74 -3.71 -1.78 11.71
C PRO A 74 -4.86 -1.31 12.62
N ILE A 75 -5.65 -2.28 13.10
CA ILE A 75 -6.66 -2.09 14.15
C ILE A 75 -5.96 -2.01 15.51
#